data_AF-M0N1M1-F1
#
_entry.id   AF-M0N1M1-F1
#
_cell.length_a   1.000
_cell.length_b   1.000
_cell.length_c   1.000
_cell.angle_alpha   90.00
_cell.angle_beta   90.00
_cell.angle_gamma   90.00
#
_symmetry.space_group_name_H-M   'P 1'
#
loop_
_entity.id
_entity.type
_entity.pdbx_description
1 polymer ?
#
loop_
_entity_poly.entity_id
_entity_poly.type
_entity_poly.pdbx_seq_one_letter_code
_entity_poly.pdbx_strand_id
1 'polypeptide(L)'
;MNGHRSGKRPLLAAALALLYPGLGHLYLREWLRALTWFGLTFATVAIALPASAIPENGAGFSLDAVMQASEALPMEAEIAIFVLFVLNTVDAYRIARGSRTEQSTAADGKQRCPNCGRETDADLEFCQWCTEPLAADE
;
A
#
# COMPACT_ATOMS: atom_id res chain seq x y z
N MET A 1 -10.80 14.94 -23.75
CA MET A 1 -9.58 15.37 -23.02
C MET A 1 -9.84 15.23 -21.52
N ASN A 2 -9.44 14.12 -20.88
CA ASN A 2 -9.47 13.98 -19.41
C ASN A 2 -8.48 12.89 -18.93
N GLY A 3 -7.20 13.03 -19.28
CA GLY A 3 -6.15 12.04 -18.98
C GLY A 3 -5.44 12.18 -17.61
N HIS A 4 -5.86 13.10 -16.73
CA HIS A 4 -5.03 13.51 -15.58
C HIS A 4 -5.37 12.89 -14.22
N ARG A 5 -6.27 11.90 -14.13
CA ARG A 5 -6.61 11.25 -12.83
C ARG A 5 -5.75 10.04 -12.46
N SER A 6 -5.00 9.48 -13.41
CA SER A 6 -4.33 8.17 -13.26
C SER A 6 -3.06 8.20 -12.40
N GLY A 7 -2.34 9.32 -12.29
CA GLY A 7 -1.09 9.41 -11.51
C GLY A 7 -1.24 9.75 -10.01
N LYS A 8 -2.43 10.17 -9.57
CA LYS A 8 -2.63 10.71 -8.20
C LYS A 8 -2.88 9.65 -7.13
N ARG A 9 -3.43 8.50 -7.53
CA ARG A 9 -3.77 7.38 -6.63
C ARG A 9 -2.56 6.75 -5.93
N PRO A 10 -1.42 6.48 -6.61
CA PRO A 10 -0.24 5.96 -5.93
C PRO A 10 0.45 6.97 -5.01
N LEU A 11 0.41 8.25 -5.36
CA LEU A 11 0.92 9.32 -4.50
C LEU A 11 0.05 9.51 -3.26
N LEU A 12 -1.28 9.41 -3.41
CA LEU A 12 -2.21 9.44 -2.27
C LEU A 12 -2.03 8.23 -1.35
N ALA A 13 -1.88 7.02 -1.90
CA ALA A 13 -1.61 5.82 -1.10
C ALA A 13 -0.29 5.92 -0.33
N ALA A 14 0.78 6.42 -0.98
CA ALA A 14 2.06 6.67 -0.34
C ALA A 14 1.98 7.79 0.71
N ALA A 15 1.26 8.89 0.43
CA ALA A 15 1.04 9.97 1.38
C ALA A 15 0.23 9.53 2.60
N LEU A 16 -0.75 8.64 2.43
CA LEU A 16 -1.51 8.05 3.53
C LEU A 16 -0.65 7.09 4.36
N ALA A 17 0.19 6.26 3.71
CA ALA A 17 1.16 5.42 4.40
C ALA A 17 2.21 6.24 5.19
N LEU A 18 2.60 7.41 4.66
CA LEU A 18 3.44 8.39 5.36
C LEU A 18 2.75 9.02 6.58
N LEU A 19 1.42 9.03 6.63
CA LEU A 19 0.71 9.61 7.77
C LEU A 19 0.67 8.63 8.94
N TYR A 20 0.42 7.35 8.64
CA TYR A 20 0.40 6.31 9.65
C TYR A 20 0.55 4.92 9.01
N PRO A 21 1.42 4.04 9.56
CA PRO A 21 1.59 2.69 9.06
C PRO A 21 0.26 1.95 8.92
N GLY A 22 0.00 1.43 7.71
CA GLY A 22 -1.23 0.71 7.39
C GLY A 22 -2.32 1.52 6.70
N LEU A 23 -2.36 2.86 6.81
CA LEU A 23 -3.41 3.68 6.17
C LEU A 23 -3.38 3.63 4.64
N GLY A 24 -2.19 3.59 4.03
CA GLY A 24 -2.05 3.42 2.59
C GLY A 24 -2.68 2.11 2.10
N HIS A 25 -2.49 1.02 2.86
CA HIS A 25 -3.08 -0.29 2.55
C HIS A 25 -4.58 -0.31 2.80
N LEU A 26 -5.05 0.37 3.85
CA LEU A 26 -6.47 0.52 4.13
C LEU A 26 -7.19 1.24 2.98
N TYR A 27 -6.59 2.30 2.44
CA TYR A 27 -7.11 3.00 1.26
C TYR A 27 -7.16 2.10 0.02
N LEU A 28 -6.12 1.29 -0.19
CA LEU A 28 -6.05 0.30 -1.27
C LEU A 28 -6.94 -0.93 -1.01
N ARG A 29 -7.62 -1.00 0.14
CA ARG A 29 -8.46 -2.13 0.61
C ARG A 29 -7.70 -3.45 0.81
N GLU A 30 -6.39 -3.35 1.06
CA GLU A 30 -5.50 -4.47 1.38
C GLU A 30 -5.51 -4.74 2.90
N TRP A 31 -6.62 -5.30 3.40
CA TRP A 31 -6.89 -5.43 4.84
C TRP A 31 -5.83 -6.22 5.61
N LEU A 32 -5.37 -7.36 5.08
CA LEU A 32 -4.37 -8.18 5.75
C LEU A 32 -3.06 -7.40 5.94
N ARG A 33 -2.62 -6.69 4.90
CA ARG A 33 -1.40 -5.87 4.95
C ARG A 33 -1.57 -4.67 5.88
N ALA A 34 -2.73 -4.02 5.85
CA ALA A 34 -3.03 -2.93 6.78
C ALA A 34 -2.88 -3.41 8.24
N LEU A 35 -3.48 -4.56 8.58
CA LEU A 35 -3.35 -5.18 9.89
C LEU A 35 -1.91 -5.59 10.22
N THR A 36 -1.17 -6.17 9.26
CA THR A 36 0.23 -6.55 9.46
C THR A 36 1.09 -5.34 9.80
N TRP A 37 1.03 -4.28 8.99
CA TRP A 37 1.87 -3.09 9.19
C TRP A 37 1.49 -2.32 10.46
N PHE A 38 0.20 -2.21 10.75
CA PHE A 38 -0.30 -1.64 11.99
C PHE A 38 0.17 -2.45 13.20
N GLY A 39 -0.09 -3.75 13.19
CA GLY A 39 0.23 -4.66 14.30
C GLY A 39 1.72 -4.73 14.56
N LEU A 40 2.55 -4.73 13.52
CA LEU A 40 4.01 -4.79 13.66
C LEU A 40 4.58 -3.47 14.23
N THR A 41 4.04 -2.32 13.80
CA THR A 41 4.40 -1.02 14.41
C THR A 41 3.96 -0.97 15.87
N PHE A 42 2.72 -1.36 16.16
CA PHE A 42 2.19 -1.40 17.52
C PHE A 42 3.00 -2.34 18.41
N ALA A 43 3.33 -3.54 17.94
CA ALA A 43 4.16 -4.50 18.67
C ALA A 43 5.56 -3.95 18.93
N THR A 44 6.17 -3.26 17.96
CA THR A 44 7.48 -2.63 18.13
C THR A 44 7.45 -1.61 19.26
N VAL A 45 6.45 -0.71 19.27
CA VAL A 45 6.26 0.26 20.35
C VAL A 45 5.99 -0.45 21.67
N ALA A 46 5.06 -1.41 21.70
CA ALA A 46 4.66 -2.10 22.93
C ALA A 46 5.81 -2.87 23.60
N ILE A 47 6.74 -3.43 22.81
CA ILE A 47 7.92 -4.12 23.31
C ILE A 47 9.01 -3.13 23.74
N ALA A 48 9.14 -2.01 23.03
CA ALA A 48 10.15 -1.00 23.30
C ALA A 48 9.81 -0.07 24.46
N LEU A 49 8.52 0.08 24.79
CA LEU A 49 8.07 1.04 25.77
C LEU A 49 8.40 0.56 27.19
N PRO A 50 9.21 1.31 27.96
CA PRO A 50 9.52 0.92 29.33
C PRO A 50 8.30 1.08 30.23
N ALA A 51 8.15 0.20 31.24
CA ALA A 51 7.02 0.23 32.17
C ALA A 51 6.89 1.58 32.92
N SER A 52 7.99 2.30 33.11
CA SER A 52 8.01 3.64 33.71
C SER A 52 7.32 4.72 32.88
N ALA A 53 7.13 4.49 31.57
CA ALA A 53 6.42 5.41 30.69
C ALA A 53 4.90 5.15 30.65
N ILE A 54 4.41 4.11 31.35
CA ILE A 54 2.99 3.78 31.41
C ILE A 54 2.39 4.51 32.63
N PRO A 55 1.41 5.41 32.46
CA PRO A 55 0.79 6.10 33.58
C PRO A 55 -0.01 5.13 34.45
N GLU A 56 0.37 5.02 35.73
CA GLU A 56 -0.20 4.04 36.68
C GLU A 56 -1.67 4.32 37.05
N ASN A 57 -2.12 5.56 36.86
CA ASN A 57 -3.40 6.08 37.32
C ASN A 57 -4.51 6.05 36.25
N GLY A 58 -4.30 5.35 35.13
CA GLY A 58 -5.30 5.26 34.07
C GLY A 58 -5.68 6.62 33.48
N ALA A 59 -4.80 7.62 33.62
CA ALA A 59 -4.89 8.87 32.89
C ALA A 59 -5.01 8.48 31.41
N GLY A 60 -6.19 8.73 30.83
CA GLY A 60 -6.51 8.28 29.49
C GLY A 60 -5.57 8.85 28.43
N PHE A 61 -5.88 8.59 27.17
CA PHE A 61 -5.09 9.12 26.06
C PHE A 61 -4.96 10.66 26.14
N SER A 62 -3.76 11.14 26.46
CA SER A 62 -3.42 12.56 26.51
C SER A 62 -2.20 12.85 25.64
N LEU A 63 -2.12 14.08 25.11
CA LEU A 63 -1.02 14.46 24.23
C LEU A 63 0.32 14.44 24.99
N ASP A 64 0.33 14.91 26.24
CA ASP A 64 1.51 14.91 27.11
C ASP A 64 1.99 13.48 27.42
N ALA A 65 1.08 12.53 27.67
CA ALA A 65 1.45 11.13 27.90
C ALA A 65 2.10 10.51 26.66
N VAL A 66 1.60 10.84 25.46
CA VAL A 66 2.21 10.38 24.20
C VAL A 66 3.60 11.00 24.00
N MET A 67 3.79 12.29 24.30
CA MET A 67 5.09 12.93 24.20
C MET A 67 6.10 12.31 25.16
N GLN A 68 5.73 12.13 26.43
CA GLN A 68 6.59 11.52 27.44
C GLN A 68 6.95 10.07 27.08
N ALA A 69 5.97 9.29 26.60
CA ALA A 69 6.20 7.93 26.12
C ALA A 69 7.16 7.90 24.92
N SER A 70 7.09 8.89 24.04
CA SER A 70 7.99 9.01 22.87
C SER A 70 9.42 9.35 23.30
N GLU A 71 9.61 10.25 24.27
CA GLU A 71 10.93 10.58 24.82
C GLU A 71 11.59 9.42 25.57
N ALA A 72 10.79 8.45 26.03
CA ALA A 72 11.27 7.27 26.72
C ALA A 72 11.69 6.12 25.77
N LEU A 73 11.51 6.27 24.46
CA LEU A 73 11.86 5.23 23.50
C LEU A 73 13.39 5.11 23.36
N PRO A 74 13.94 3.89 23.38
CA PRO A 74 15.35 3.68 23.11
C PRO A 74 15.65 3.92 21.61
N MET A 75 16.85 4.37 21.29
CA MET A 75 17.27 4.72 19.92
C MET A 75 17.07 3.56 18.93
N GLU A 76 17.28 2.32 19.38
CA GLU A 76 17.07 1.11 18.58
C GLU A 76 15.61 0.98 18.13
N ALA A 77 14.66 1.32 19.00
CA ALA A 77 13.24 1.30 18.67
C ALA A 77 12.86 2.41 17.70
N GLU A 78 13.41 3.61 17.85
CA GLU A 78 13.21 4.70 16.89
C GLU A 78 13.70 4.32 15.49
N ILE A 79 14.91 3.77 15.39
CA ILE A 79 15.47 3.28 14.12
C ILE A 79 14.58 2.17 13.55
N ALA A 80 14.15 1.21 14.37
CA ALA A 80 13.27 0.13 13.94
C ALA A 80 11.93 0.68 13.39
N ILE A 81 11.27 1.59 14.11
CA ILE A 81 10.02 2.24 13.69
C ILE A 81 10.23 3.01 12.38
N PHE A 82 11.33 3.75 12.26
CA PHE A 82 11.66 4.47 11.02
C PHE A 82 11.84 3.52 9.83
N VAL A 83 12.57 2.42 10.02
CA VAL A 83 12.73 1.38 8.99
C VAL A 83 11.38 0.77 8.61
N LEU A 84 10.54 0.44 9.59
CA LEU A 84 9.19 -0.09 9.34
C LEU A 84 8.33 0.88 8.55
N PHE A 85 8.40 2.17 8.88
CA PHE A 85 7.67 3.22 8.19
C PHE A 85 8.12 3.37 6.73
N VAL A 86 9.42 3.35 6.47
CA VAL A 86 9.97 3.38 5.11
C VAL A 86 9.52 2.14 4.32
N LEU A 87 9.64 0.94 4.91
CA LEU A 87 9.23 -0.31 4.27
C LEU A 87 7.72 -0.34 3.99
N ASN A 88 6.89 0.11 4.93
CA ASN A 88 5.45 0.25 4.76
C ASN A 88 5.10 1.18 3.59
N THR A 89 5.76 2.33 3.52
CA THR A 89 5.56 3.31 2.44
C THR A 89 5.95 2.73 1.09
N VAL A 90 7.10 2.05 0.99
CA VAL A 90 7.57 1.40 -0.23
C VAL A 90 6.60 0.29 -0.67
N ASP A 91 6.08 -0.50 0.27
CA ASP A 91 5.12 -1.56 0.02
C ASP A 91 3.79 -1.00 -0.54
N ALA A 92 3.22 0.00 0.13
CA ALA A 92 2.00 0.68 -0.32
C ALA A 92 2.17 1.29 -1.72
N TYR A 93 3.33 1.90 -1.99
CA TYR A 93 3.65 2.47 -3.29
C TYR A 93 3.75 1.40 -4.40
N ARG A 94 4.40 0.26 -4.13
CA ARG A 94 4.51 -0.85 -5.09
C ARG A 94 3.14 -1.42 -5.46
N ILE A 95 2.27 -1.64 -4.48
CA ILE A 95 0.89 -2.12 -4.74
C ILE A 95 0.09 -1.11 -5.55
N ALA A 96 0.15 0.17 -5.18
CA ALA A 96 -0.57 1.20 -5.91
C ALA A 96 -0.06 1.38 -7.35
N ARG A 97 1.22 1.07 -7.62
CA ARG A 97 1.79 1.11 -8.97
C ARG A 97 1.42 -0.15 -9.79
N GLY A 98 1.39 -1.33 -9.17
CA GLY A 98 0.99 -2.59 -9.81
C GLY A 98 -0.48 -2.57 -10.24
N SER A 99 -1.38 -2.21 -9.33
CA SER A 99 -2.82 -2.06 -9.60
C SER A 99 -3.14 -1.07 -10.71
N ARG A 100 -2.32 -0.03 -10.90
CA ARG A 100 -2.43 0.90 -12.03
C ARG A 100 -2.11 0.23 -13.37
N THR A 101 -1.12 -0.67 -13.38
CA THR A 101 -0.72 -1.39 -14.59
C THR A 101 -1.84 -2.32 -15.02
N GLU A 102 -2.35 -3.12 -14.09
CA GLU A 102 -3.48 -4.05 -14.32
C GLU A 102 -4.77 -3.31 -14.73
N GLN A 103 -5.10 -2.21 -14.05
CA GLN A 103 -6.27 -1.39 -14.44
C GLN A 103 -6.07 -0.67 -15.78
N SER A 104 -4.85 -0.33 -16.17
CA SER A 104 -4.62 0.31 -17.47
C SER A 104 -4.72 -0.71 -18.61
N THR A 105 -4.22 -1.93 -18.43
CA THR A 105 -4.43 -3.01 -19.41
C THR A 105 -5.89 -3.41 -19.53
N ALA A 106 -6.61 -3.49 -18.40
CA ALA A 106 -8.04 -3.80 -18.40
C ALA A 106 -8.90 -2.66 -18.94
N ALA A 107 -8.60 -1.39 -18.61
CA ALA A 107 -9.39 -0.24 -19.08
C ALA A 107 -9.10 0.16 -20.52
N ASP A 108 -7.92 -0.13 -21.05
CA ASP A 108 -7.59 0.06 -22.46
C ASP A 108 -8.02 -1.14 -23.31
N GLY A 109 -8.54 -2.20 -22.67
CA GLY A 109 -9.03 -3.41 -23.34
C GLY A 109 -7.97 -4.03 -24.24
N LYS A 110 -6.69 -4.04 -23.87
CA LYS A 110 -5.61 -4.51 -24.77
C LYS A 110 -4.93 -5.74 -24.20
N GLN A 111 -4.88 -6.79 -25.02
CA GLN A 111 -4.08 -7.99 -24.80
C GLN A 111 -3.05 -8.17 -25.93
N ARG A 112 -2.01 -8.97 -25.70
CA ARG A 112 -1.06 -9.36 -26.76
C ARG A 112 -1.45 -10.71 -27.33
N CYS A 113 -1.59 -10.79 -28.65
CA CYS A 113 -1.87 -12.05 -29.33
C CYS A 113 -0.71 -13.04 -29.11
N PRO A 114 -0.97 -14.27 -28.62
CA PRO A 114 0.08 -15.27 -28.38
C PRO A 114 0.70 -15.83 -29.67
N ASN A 115 -0.02 -15.72 -30.81
CA ASN A 115 0.47 -16.21 -32.10
C ASN A 115 1.40 -15.18 -32.79
N CYS A 116 0.94 -13.94 -32.99
CA CYS A 116 1.70 -12.92 -33.73
C CYS A 116 2.40 -11.85 -32.87
N GLY A 117 2.14 -11.81 -31.57
CA GLY A 117 2.79 -10.90 -30.61
C GLY A 117 2.34 -9.43 -30.67
N ARG A 118 1.38 -9.08 -31.53
CA ARG A 118 0.82 -7.71 -31.64
C ARG A 118 -0.25 -7.44 -30.58
N GLU A 119 -0.38 -6.18 -30.19
CA GLU A 119 -1.46 -5.72 -29.31
C GLU A 119 -2.80 -5.74 -30.06
N THR A 120 -3.80 -6.36 -29.46
CA THR A 120 -5.17 -6.54 -29.97
C THR A 120 -6.15 -6.26 -28.85
N ASP A 121 -7.37 -5.88 -29.21
CA ASP A 121 -8.40 -5.63 -28.21
C ASP A 121 -8.78 -6.94 -27.50
N ALA A 122 -8.98 -6.88 -26.19
CA ALA A 122 -9.26 -8.00 -25.31
C ALA A 122 -10.74 -8.42 -25.35
N ASP A 123 -11.63 -7.53 -25.81
CA ASP A 123 -13.03 -7.83 -26.04
C ASP A 123 -13.27 -8.57 -27.38
N LEU A 124 -12.22 -8.73 -28.20
CA LEU A 124 -12.29 -9.48 -29.45
C LEU A 124 -12.04 -10.98 -29.21
N GLU A 125 -12.90 -11.81 -29.78
CA GLU A 125 -12.74 -13.27 -29.79
C GLU A 125 -11.64 -13.73 -30.78
N PHE A 126 -11.13 -12.82 -31.60
CA PHE A 126 -10.10 -13.09 -32.60
C PHE A 126 -9.13 -11.92 -32.75
N CYS A 127 -7.89 -12.21 -33.12
CA CYS A 127 -6.89 -11.17 -33.35
C CYS A 127 -7.16 -10.43 -34.66
N GLN A 128 -7.38 -9.12 -34.59
CA GLN A 128 -7.59 -8.27 -35.78
C GLN A 128 -6.41 -8.24 -36.78
N TRP A 129 -5.23 -8.73 -36.39
CA TRP A 129 -4.03 -8.66 -37.21
C TRP A 129 -3.63 -9.94 -37.93
N CYS A 130 -3.91 -11.08 -37.34
CA CYS A 130 -3.54 -12.39 -37.91
C CYS A 130 -4.73 -13.35 -37.95
N THR A 131 -5.89 -12.92 -37.45
CA THR A 131 -7.15 -13.68 -37.50
C THR A 131 -7.13 -14.97 -36.67
N GLU A 132 -6.14 -15.12 -35.79
CA GLU A 132 -6.10 -16.25 -34.84
C GLU A 132 -7.16 -16.05 -33.74
N PRO A 133 -7.94 -17.08 -33.37
CA PRO A 133 -8.82 -17.00 -32.20
C PRO A 133 -8.04 -16.67 -30.92
N LEU A 134 -8.64 -15.83 -30.09
CA LEU A 134 -8.14 -15.50 -28.76
C LEU A 134 -8.97 -16.32 -27.76
N ALA A 135 -8.31 -16.96 -26.80
CA ALA A 135 -9.03 -17.69 -25.77
C ALA A 135 -9.85 -16.69 -24.95
N ALA A 136 -11.18 -16.74 -25.05
CA ALA A 136 -12.07 -16.03 -24.15
C ALA A 136 -12.07 -16.77 -22.81
N ASP A 137 -11.79 -16.06 -21.72
CA ASP A 137 -11.90 -16.61 -20.38
C ASP A 137 -13.38 -16.96 -20.12
N GLU A 138 -13.70 -18.25 -19.98
CA GLU A 138 -15.02 -18.75 -19.54
C GLU A 138 -15.32 -18.41 -18.06
#